data_AF-A0A2V8IPF8-F1
#
_entry.id   AF-A0A2V8IPF8-F1
#
_cell.length_a   1.000
_cell.length_b   1.000
_cell.length_c   1.000
_cell.angle_alpha   90.00
_cell.angle_beta   90.00
_cell.angle_gamma   90.00
#
_symmetry.space_group_name_H-M   'P 1'
#
loop_
_entity.id
_entity.type
_entity.pdbx_description
1 polymer ?
#
loop_
_entity_poly.entity_id
_entity_poly.type
_entity_poly.pdbx_seq_one_letter_code
_entity_poly.pdbx_strand_id
1 'polypeptide(L)'
;GDQQSITNHLSTFSAHVLAIKSMIESATVRSLVLLDEIGSSTEPGEGAALARAVLEKFREIGALAIATTHYNRLKVYAETTPGVANAAMEFNEITLEPTYRLIHGLAGASSGLKIAERLQLPRPVLESAIGYLDTADLEAAHYLEELKQRVTDLEHEKFRLEKERQDFEDWKRKELDQLTEQHKQEIARVEKKLEGIVREMSEKASRELESAGESVKKYQKKLANVKAEAARELSREKEKIEPTSKLAPSPAALPARRPLPEGEGQRVRVVSLAVTGTIASIKDGEAEVLVGNIKLRRPVDDLEVIENVGPKLPQHVQLNITPKQLEKAEINVIGLKVDEALDIADKFLDDAFLAQANPVRIVHGMGTGALRQAIADWLTKHPHVSRFESAPHSEGGRGVTIVTLRD
;
A
#
# COMPACT_ATOMS: atom_id res chain seq x y z
N GLY A 1 37.51 -19.86 10.08
CA GLY A 1 37.88 -21.08 10.81
C GLY A 1 39.24 -20.87 11.40
N ASP A 2 39.38 -21.11 12.69
CA ASP A 2 40.52 -20.66 13.51
C ASP A 2 41.81 -21.41 13.14
N GLN A 3 42.60 -20.86 12.22
CA GLN A 3 43.97 -21.31 11.99
C GLN A 3 44.86 -20.69 13.08
N GLN A 4 44.83 -21.25 14.28
CA GLN A 4 45.87 -21.00 15.27
C GLN A 4 47.17 -21.62 14.76
N SER A 5 47.93 -20.85 13.99
CA SER A 5 49.26 -21.23 13.55
C SER A 5 50.26 -20.56 14.49
N ILE A 6 50.66 -21.27 15.54
CA ILE A 6 51.76 -20.88 16.46
C ILE A 6 53.02 -20.50 15.66
N THR A 7 53.19 -21.08 14.48
CA THR A 7 54.28 -20.84 13.52
C THR A 7 54.32 -19.46 12.87
N ASN A 8 53.21 -18.70 12.86
CA ASN A 8 53.16 -17.39 12.16
C ASN A 8 53.14 -16.16 13.07
N HIS A 9 53.13 -16.31 14.41
CA HIS A 9 53.05 -15.20 15.37
C HIS A 9 51.93 -14.17 15.11
N LEU A 10 50.91 -14.51 14.32
CA LEU A 10 49.78 -13.64 14.02
C LEU A 10 48.70 -13.79 15.08
N SER A 11 48.12 -12.67 15.52
CA SER A 11 46.90 -12.71 16.32
C SER A 11 45.75 -13.32 15.51
N THR A 12 44.82 -14.00 16.19
CA THR A 12 43.59 -14.58 15.61
C THR A 12 42.86 -13.58 14.70
N PHE A 13 42.78 -12.32 15.14
CA PHE A 13 42.21 -11.23 14.36
C PHE A 13 42.97 -10.97 13.04
N SER A 14 44.31 -10.89 13.09
CA SER A 14 45.12 -10.62 11.90
C SER A 14 45.00 -11.72 10.86
N ALA A 15 44.94 -12.98 11.29
CA ALA A 15 44.71 -14.12 10.40
C ALA A 15 43.33 -14.04 9.72
N HIS A 16 42.28 -13.70 10.47
CA HIS A 16 40.94 -13.47 9.91
C HIS A 16 40.91 -12.32 8.89
N VAL A 17 41.56 -11.19 9.19
CA VAL A 17 41.62 -10.04 8.26
C VAL A 17 42.36 -10.41 6.98
N LEU A 18 43.47 -11.15 7.06
CA LEU A 18 44.20 -11.62 5.88
C LEU A 18 43.38 -12.58 5.03
N ALA A 19 42.61 -13.48 5.65
CA ALA A 19 41.69 -14.37 4.94
C ALA A 19 40.60 -13.58 4.21
N ILE A 20 39.97 -12.61 4.89
CA ILE A 20 38.96 -11.73 4.30
C ILE A 20 39.56 -10.93 3.13
N LYS A 21 40.76 -10.38 3.29
CA LYS A 21 41.47 -9.67 2.22
C LYS A 21 41.62 -10.57 0.98
N SER A 22 42.12 -11.79 1.16
CA SER A 22 42.30 -12.73 0.04
C SER A 22 40.97 -13.11 -0.61
N MET A 23 39.89 -13.27 0.17
CA MET A 23 38.54 -13.52 -0.35
C MET A 23 38.03 -12.34 -1.17
N ILE A 24 38.20 -11.09 -0.70
CA ILE A 24 37.78 -9.89 -1.43
C ILE A 24 38.55 -9.76 -2.75
N GLU A 25 39.87 -10.00 -2.74
CA GLU A 25 40.72 -9.90 -3.93
C GLU A 25 40.38 -10.94 -5.01
N SER A 26 39.80 -12.09 -4.62
CA SER A 26 39.49 -13.20 -5.52
C SER A 26 38.01 -13.35 -5.86
N ALA A 27 37.12 -12.68 -5.14
CA ALA A 27 35.68 -12.84 -5.27
C ALA A 27 35.16 -12.29 -6.61
N THR A 28 34.16 -12.98 -7.16
CA THR A 28 33.47 -12.60 -8.39
C THR A 28 31.96 -12.73 -8.17
N VAL A 29 31.16 -12.28 -9.14
CA VAL A 29 29.69 -12.45 -9.15
C VAL A 29 29.23 -13.92 -9.08
N ARG A 30 30.12 -14.90 -9.30
CA ARG A 30 29.82 -16.34 -9.22
C ARG A 30 30.35 -16.99 -7.93
N SER A 31 30.88 -16.20 -7.02
CA SER A 31 31.45 -16.69 -5.76
C SER A 31 30.39 -16.83 -4.67
N LEU A 32 30.50 -17.91 -3.90
CA LEU A 32 29.83 -18.07 -2.60
C LEU A 32 30.86 -17.80 -1.51
N VAL A 33 30.58 -16.82 -0.65
CA VAL A 33 31.44 -16.40 0.45
C VAL A 33 30.78 -16.80 1.77
N LEU A 34 31.48 -17.58 2.59
CA LEU A 34 31.00 -18.04 3.90
C LEU A 34 31.88 -17.44 4.99
N LEU A 35 31.30 -16.63 5.85
CA LEU A 35 32.00 -15.89 6.89
C LEU A 35 31.46 -16.34 8.24
N ASP A 36 32.32 -16.95 9.05
CA ASP A 36 31.92 -17.42 10.37
C ASP A 36 32.39 -16.42 11.43
N GLU A 37 31.46 -15.96 12.25
CA GLU A 37 31.63 -14.96 13.30
C GLU A 37 32.44 -13.74 12.85
N ILE A 38 31.97 -13.11 11.76
CA ILE A 38 32.67 -11.98 11.16
C ILE A 38 32.85 -10.81 12.13
N GLY A 39 34.06 -10.26 12.18
CA GLY A 39 34.40 -9.15 13.06
C GLY A 39 34.64 -9.55 14.52
N SER A 40 34.58 -10.84 14.84
CA SER A 40 34.95 -11.34 16.17
C SER A 40 36.44 -11.12 16.48
N SER A 41 36.81 -11.23 17.76
CA SER A 41 38.20 -11.10 18.25
C SER A 41 38.80 -9.69 18.26
N THR A 42 37.95 -8.65 18.20
CA THR A 42 38.31 -7.24 18.45
C THR A 42 37.23 -6.55 19.30
N GLU A 43 37.39 -5.26 19.57
CA GLU A 43 36.37 -4.43 20.20
C GLU A 43 35.03 -4.55 19.44
N PRO A 44 33.89 -4.83 20.12
CA PRO A 44 32.61 -5.03 19.45
C PRO A 44 32.20 -3.92 18.49
N GLY A 45 32.49 -2.66 18.82
CA GLY A 45 32.21 -1.50 17.97
C GLY A 45 32.97 -1.54 16.65
N GLU A 46 34.29 -1.70 16.72
CA GLU A 46 35.17 -1.82 15.55
C GLU A 46 34.86 -3.09 14.74
N GLY A 47 34.63 -4.21 15.41
CA GLY A 47 34.31 -5.49 14.80
C GLY A 47 33.04 -5.44 13.97
N ALA A 48 31.97 -4.85 14.51
CA ALA A 48 30.72 -4.66 13.78
C ALA A 48 30.88 -3.70 12.59
N ALA A 49 31.65 -2.62 12.73
CA ALA A 49 31.89 -1.68 11.65
C ALA A 49 32.67 -2.32 10.49
N LEU A 50 33.74 -3.06 10.82
CA LEU A 50 34.54 -3.80 9.85
C LEU A 50 33.70 -4.88 9.15
N ALA A 51 32.92 -5.66 9.91
CA ALA A 51 32.08 -6.71 9.35
C ALA A 51 31.06 -6.15 8.36
N ARG A 52 30.42 -5.02 8.68
CA ARG A 52 29.51 -4.32 7.76
C ARG A 52 30.24 -3.91 6.47
N ALA A 53 31.41 -3.27 6.58
CA ALA A 53 32.17 -2.83 5.41
C ALA A 53 32.58 -4.00 4.50
N VAL A 54 32.95 -5.14 5.09
CA VAL A 54 33.28 -6.37 4.35
C VAL A 54 32.05 -6.93 3.62
N LEU A 55 30.91 -7.02 4.30
CA LEU A 55 29.66 -7.50 3.68
C LEU A 55 29.19 -6.58 2.54
N GLU A 56 29.30 -5.27 2.73
CA GLU A 56 29.02 -4.28 1.70
C GLU A 56 29.91 -4.50 0.48
N LYS A 57 31.21 -4.77 0.69
CA LYS A 57 32.13 -5.03 -0.41
C LYS A 57 31.77 -6.27 -1.22
N PHE A 58 31.37 -7.36 -0.57
CA PHE A 58 30.90 -8.55 -1.29
C PHE A 58 29.58 -8.30 -2.03
N ARG A 59 28.69 -7.47 -1.48
CA ARG A 59 27.46 -7.04 -2.16
C ARG A 59 27.77 -6.20 -3.40
N GLU A 60 28.70 -5.25 -3.33
CA GLU A 60 29.18 -4.47 -4.48
C GLU A 60 29.76 -5.35 -5.60
N ILE A 61 30.52 -6.39 -5.22
CA ILE A 61 31.06 -7.39 -6.16
C ILE A 61 29.93 -8.20 -6.80
N GLY A 62 28.76 -8.28 -6.18
CA GLY A 62 27.64 -9.13 -6.58
C GLY A 62 27.82 -10.60 -6.19
N ALA A 63 28.71 -10.89 -5.23
CA ALA A 63 28.92 -12.22 -4.70
C ALA A 63 27.81 -12.59 -3.70
N LEU A 64 27.45 -13.89 -3.63
CA LEU A 64 26.55 -14.37 -2.58
C LEU A 64 27.34 -14.57 -1.29
N ALA A 65 27.05 -13.77 -0.26
CA ALA A 65 27.70 -13.85 1.04
C ALA A 65 26.73 -14.34 2.12
N ILE A 66 27.18 -15.32 2.92
CA ILE A 66 26.49 -15.78 4.12
C ILE A 66 27.44 -15.52 5.29
N ALA A 67 26.95 -14.79 6.30
CA ALA A 67 27.74 -14.49 7.48
C ALA A 67 26.96 -14.82 8.77
N THR A 68 27.65 -15.46 9.71
CA THR A 68 27.16 -15.60 11.10
C THR A 68 27.72 -14.45 11.94
N THR A 69 26.90 -13.93 12.85
CA THR A 69 27.31 -12.83 13.73
C THR A 69 26.45 -12.79 15.00
N HIS A 70 27.03 -12.27 16.07
CA HIS A 70 26.32 -11.93 17.30
C HIS A 70 26.05 -10.42 17.44
N TYR A 71 26.51 -9.59 16.49
CA TYR A 71 26.37 -8.15 16.55
C TYR A 71 24.96 -7.68 16.15
N ASN A 72 24.23 -7.06 17.07
CA ASN A 72 22.90 -6.51 16.81
C ASN A 72 22.92 -5.44 15.71
N ARG A 73 23.99 -4.64 15.63
CA ARG A 73 24.17 -3.61 14.59
C ARG A 73 24.15 -4.20 13.16
N LEU A 74 24.66 -5.43 12.98
CA LEU A 74 24.59 -6.12 11.68
C LEU A 74 23.18 -6.62 11.37
N LYS A 75 22.43 -7.05 12.39
CA LYS A 75 21.01 -7.44 12.23
C LYS A 75 20.18 -6.25 11.75
N VAL A 76 20.38 -5.07 12.34
CA VAL A 76 19.71 -3.82 11.91
C VAL A 76 20.10 -3.43 10.49
N TYR A 77 21.39 -3.58 10.13
CA TYR A 77 21.86 -3.35 8.75
C TYR A 77 21.11 -4.24 7.75
N ALA A 78 20.90 -5.51 8.05
CA ALA A 78 20.18 -6.43 7.18
C ALA A 78 18.68 -6.10 7.02
N GLU A 79 18.03 -5.52 8.03
CA GLU A 79 16.64 -5.04 7.91
C GLU A 79 16.52 -3.76 7.08
N THR A 80 17.52 -2.89 7.14
CA THR A 80 17.46 -1.54 6.55
C THR A 80 18.05 -1.46 5.15
N THR A 81 18.72 -2.52 4.67
CA THR A 81 19.49 -2.45 3.44
C THR A 81 18.96 -3.41 2.37
N PRO A 82 18.50 -2.89 1.22
CA PRO A 82 18.05 -3.73 0.12
C PRO A 82 19.12 -4.71 -0.37
N GLY A 83 18.71 -5.96 -0.65
CA GLY A 83 19.62 -7.02 -1.09
C GLY A 83 20.41 -7.69 0.04
N VAL A 84 20.09 -7.36 1.30
CA VAL A 84 20.57 -8.06 2.50
C VAL A 84 19.34 -8.63 3.21
N ALA A 85 19.47 -9.81 3.81
CA ALA A 85 18.39 -10.45 4.55
C ALA A 85 18.91 -11.07 5.83
N ASN A 86 18.13 -10.96 6.90
CA ASN A 86 18.39 -11.70 8.13
C ASN A 86 17.96 -13.15 8.00
N ALA A 87 18.64 -14.03 8.72
CA ALA A 87 18.16 -15.36 9.02
C ALA A 87 18.61 -15.75 10.43
N ALA A 88 17.79 -16.52 11.12
CA ALA A 88 18.06 -16.96 12.48
C ALA A 88 17.82 -18.45 12.61
N MET A 89 18.71 -19.14 13.34
CA MET A 89 18.40 -20.47 13.83
C MET A 89 17.36 -20.36 14.94
N GLU A 90 16.29 -21.11 14.83
CA GLU A 90 15.26 -21.14 15.84
C GLU A 90 15.75 -21.87 17.10
N PHE A 91 15.40 -21.28 18.24
CA PHE A 91 15.69 -21.78 19.57
C PHE A 91 14.40 -21.81 20.38
N ASN A 92 14.11 -22.95 21.01
CA ASN A 92 12.95 -23.09 21.85
C ASN A 92 13.25 -22.49 23.23
N GLU A 93 12.74 -21.29 23.51
CA GLU A 93 12.96 -20.62 24.81
C GLU A 93 12.32 -21.36 26.00
N ILE A 94 11.40 -22.30 25.76
CA ILE A 94 10.76 -23.13 26.79
C ILE A 94 11.61 -24.37 27.11
N THR A 95 12.08 -25.11 26.10
CA THR A 95 12.88 -26.32 26.37
C THR A 95 14.37 -26.03 26.51
N LEU A 96 14.83 -24.83 26.13
CA LEU A 96 16.23 -24.46 25.96
C LEU A 96 16.98 -25.31 24.92
N GLU A 97 16.27 -25.79 23.90
CA GLU A 97 16.85 -26.65 22.87
C GLU A 97 16.90 -25.93 21.51
N PRO A 98 17.98 -26.09 20.74
CA PRO A 98 18.02 -25.68 19.35
C PRO A 98 17.07 -26.56 18.54
N THR A 99 16.22 -25.96 17.72
CA THR A 99 15.37 -26.74 16.79
C THR A 99 16.09 -27.04 15.48
N TYR A 100 17.26 -26.42 15.27
CA TYR A 100 18.06 -26.46 14.03
C TYR A 100 17.29 -26.04 12.78
N ARG A 101 16.18 -25.31 12.96
CA ARG A 101 15.38 -24.75 11.88
C ARG A 101 15.88 -23.34 11.55
N LEU A 102 16.25 -23.11 10.30
CA LEU A 102 16.59 -21.76 9.82
C LEU A 102 15.31 -21.00 9.47
N ILE A 103 15.08 -19.87 10.13
CA ILE A 103 14.00 -18.93 9.84
C ILE A 103 14.59 -17.79 9.03
N HIS A 104 14.18 -17.69 7.77
CA HIS A 104 14.60 -16.64 6.86
C HIS A 104 13.76 -15.36 7.03
N GLY A 105 14.39 -14.21 6.89
CA GLY A 105 13.76 -12.89 6.95
C GLY A 105 13.53 -12.34 8.36
N LEU A 106 14.05 -13.01 9.39
CA LEU A 106 13.91 -12.57 10.78
C LEU A 106 15.26 -12.55 11.48
N ALA A 107 15.51 -11.45 12.20
CA ALA A 107 16.63 -11.34 13.12
C ALA A 107 16.40 -12.23 14.36
N GLY A 108 17.40 -13.01 14.74
CA GLY A 108 17.36 -13.81 15.96
C GLY A 108 17.48 -12.93 17.21
N ALA A 109 16.68 -13.22 18.23
CA ALA A 109 16.80 -12.57 19.52
C ALA A 109 18.13 -12.92 20.20
N SER A 110 18.83 -11.93 20.74
CA SER A 110 20.02 -12.17 21.57
C SER A 110 19.56 -12.60 22.97
N SER A 111 19.40 -13.91 23.18
CA SER A 111 18.78 -14.46 24.41
C SER A 111 19.79 -14.80 25.53
N GLY A 112 21.04 -14.30 25.48
CA GLY A 112 22.08 -14.68 26.44
C GLY A 112 21.69 -14.48 27.91
N LEU A 113 21.13 -13.31 28.25
CA LEU A 113 20.67 -13.02 29.62
C LEU A 113 19.40 -13.81 30.00
N LYS A 114 18.48 -14.03 29.06
CA LYS A 114 17.28 -14.87 29.29
C LYS A 114 17.66 -16.33 29.54
N ILE A 115 18.67 -16.83 28.82
CA ILE A 115 19.22 -18.17 29.05
C ILE A 115 19.86 -18.22 30.43
N ALA A 116 20.66 -17.22 30.81
CA ALA A 116 21.27 -17.14 32.14
C ALA A 116 20.21 -17.12 33.26
N GLU A 117 19.12 -16.39 33.09
CA GLU A 117 17.96 -16.41 34.00
C GLU A 117 17.35 -17.81 34.14
N ARG A 118 17.15 -18.49 33.01
CA ARG A 118 16.56 -19.84 33.01
C ARG A 118 17.50 -20.90 33.57
N LEU A 119 18.81 -20.69 33.45
CA LEU A 119 19.87 -21.44 34.14
C LEU A 119 20.02 -21.05 35.62
N GLN A 120 19.09 -20.24 36.15
CA GLN A 120 19.00 -19.85 37.56
C GLN A 120 20.18 -19.00 38.05
N LEU A 121 20.76 -18.17 37.17
CA LEU A 121 21.71 -17.15 37.62
C LEU A 121 21.00 -16.20 38.59
N PRO A 122 21.61 -15.82 39.73
CA PRO A 122 20.94 -14.99 40.72
C PRO A 122 20.45 -13.66 40.13
N ARG A 123 19.19 -13.32 40.43
CA ARG A 123 18.54 -12.12 39.92
C ARG A 123 19.33 -10.82 40.12
N PRO A 124 20.00 -10.57 41.26
CA PRO A 124 20.84 -9.38 41.43
C PRO A 124 22.01 -9.30 40.43
N VAL A 125 22.56 -10.45 40.00
CA VAL A 125 23.63 -10.52 39.00
C VAL A 125 23.08 -10.19 37.61
N LEU A 126 21.89 -10.71 37.28
CA LEU A 126 21.20 -10.40 36.03
C LEU A 126 20.85 -8.93 35.93
N GLU A 127 20.29 -8.35 36.99
CA GLU A 127 19.95 -6.92 37.06
C GLU A 127 21.19 -6.05 36.87
N SER A 128 22.31 -6.42 37.50
CA SER A 128 23.59 -5.74 37.30
C SER A 128 24.10 -5.89 35.87
N ALA A 129 24.02 -7.09 35.29
CA ALA A 129 24.46 -7.36 33.92
C ALA A 129 23.65 -6.56 32.89
N ILE A 130 22.33 -6.43 33.08
CA ILE A 130 21.47 -5.57 32.25
C ILE A 130 21.93 -4.11 32.36
N GLY A 131 22.29 -3.65 33.56
CA GLY A 131 22.80 -2.30 33.80
C GLY A 131 24.17 -1.99 33.17
N TYR A 132 24.95 -3.02 32.79
CA TYR A 132 26.25 -2.85 32.12
C TYR A 132 26.18 -2.89 30.60
N LEU A 133 25.02 -3.18 30.00
CA LEU A 133 24.88 -3.18 28.55
C LEU A 133 25.04 -1.75 28.01
N ASP A 134 25.78 -1.62 26.91
CA ASP A 134 25.95 -0.34 26.21
C ASP A 134 24.57 0.18 25.75
N THR A 135 24.35 1.49 25.90
CA THR A 135 23.08 2.14 25.54
C THR A 135 22.74 1.92 24.07
N ALA A 136 23.75 1.94 23.19
CA ALA A 136 23.57 1.71 21.76
C ALA A 136 23.10 0.27 21.44
N ASP A 137 23.59 -0.73 22.17
CA ASP A 137 23.18 -2.12 21.97
C ASP A 137 21.79 -2.40 22.55
N LEU A 138 21.44 -1.74 23.65
CA LEU A 138 20.07 -1.74 24.20
C LEU A 138 19.07 -1.09 23.25
N GLU A 139 19.40 0.07 22.67
CA GLU A 139 18.56 0.75 21.68
C GLU A 139 18.36 -0.11 20.42
N ALA A 140 19.43 -0.71 19.90
CA ALA A 140 19.33 -1.61 18.75
C ALA A 140 18.47 -2.85 19.06
N ALA A 141 18.61 -3.43 20.25
CA ALA A 141 17.78 -4.56 20.68
C ALA A 141 16.30 -4.16 20.83
N HIS A 142 16.01 -3.00 21.43
CA HIS A 142 14.66 -2.47 21.57
C HIS A 142 14.02 -2.20 20.20
N TYR A 143 14.76 -1.58 19.28
CA TYR A 143 14.29 -1.32 17.92
C TYR A 143 13.93 -2.61 17.17
N LEU A 144 14.76 -3.65 17.29
CA LEU A 144 14.47 -4.96 16.69
C LEU A 144 13.22 -5.62 17.28
N GLU A 145 13.00 -5.50 18.58
CA GLU A 145 11.80 -6.04 19.24
C GLU A 145 10.54 -5.27 18.81
N GLU A 146 10.60 -3.94 18.76
CA GLU A 146 9.51 -3.08 18.28
C GLU A 146 9.17 -3.37 16.81
N LEU A 147 10.18 -3.57 15.96
CA LEU A 147 9.99 -3.95 14.56
C LEU A 147 9.31 -5.33 14.46
N LYS A 148 9.73 -6.30 15.26
CA LYS A 148 9.13 -7.64 15.30
C LYS A 148 7.66 -7.60 15.74
N GLN A 149 7.33 -6.79 16.74
CA GLN A 149 5.95 -6.59 17.19
C GLN A 149 5.10 -5.98 16.08
N ARG A 150 5.58 -4.92 15.42
CA ARG A 150 4.90 -4.32 14.26
C ARG A 150 4.66 -5.30 13.13
N VAL A 151 5.64 -6.14 12.80
CA VAL A 151 5.48 -7.19 11.78
C VAL A 151 4.38 -8.16 12.17
N THR A 152 4.36 -8.62 13.42
CA THR A 152 3.33 -9.53 13.94
C THR A 152 1.94 -8.90 13.88
N ASP A 153 1.82 -7.64 14.28
CA ASP A 153 0.56 -6.90 14.25
C ASP A 153 0.04 -6.72 12.82
N LEU A 154 0.92 -6.38 11.88
CA LEU A 154 0.58 -6.26 10.46
C LEU A 154 0.14 -7.60 9.87
N GLU A 155 0.76 -8.72 10.25
CA GLU A 155 0.34 -10.05 9.83
C GLU A 155 -1.07 -10.39 10.36
N HIS A 156 -1.34 -10.06 11.61
CA HIS A 156 -2.67 -10.24 12.21
C HIS A 156 -3.74 -9.36 11.54
N GLU A 157 -3.41 -8.10 11.24
CA GLU A 157 -4.31 -7.19 10.55
C GLU A 157 -4.59 -7.67 9.12
N LYS A 158 -3.55 -8.09 8.39
CA LYS A 158 -3.70 -8.67 7.05
C LYS A 158 -4.61 -9.89 7.06
N PHE A 159 -4.43 -10.78 8.02
CA PHE A 159 -5.30 -11.95 8.17
C PHE A 159 -6.75 -11.56 8.44
N ARG A 160 -6.98 -10.56 9.30
CA ARG A 160 -8.33 -10.03 9.59
C ARG A 160 -8.98 -9.44 8.35
N LEU A 161 -8.28 -8.59 7.60
CA LEU A 161 -8.78 -7.96 6.38
C LEU A 161 -9.10 -8.99 5.29
N GLU A 162 -8.28 -10.03 5.15
CA GLU A 162 -8.55 -11.10 4.18
C GLU A 162 -9.83 -11.87 4.54
N LYS A 163 -10.06 -12.11 5.84
CA LYS A 163 -11.29 -12.74 6.32
C LYS A 163 -12.51 -11.85 6.10
N GLU A 164 -12.43 -10.57 6.44
CA GLU A 164 -13.52 -9.60 6.19
C GLU A 164 -13.85 -9.49 4.70
N ARG A 165 -12.83 -9.52 3.82
CA ARG A 165 -13.04 -9.55 2.37
C ARG A 165 -13.80 -10.79 1.93
N GLN A 166 -13.43 -11.97 2.43
CA GLN A 166 -14.13 -13.22 2.12
C GLN A 166 -15.58 -13.20 2.62
N ASP A 167 -15.82 -12.76 3.86
CA ASP A 167 -17.16 -12.66 4.43
C ASP A 167 -18.04 -11.69 3.61
N PHE A 168 -17.48 -10.58 3.13
CA PHE A 168 -18.16 -9.63 2.27
C PHE A 168 -18.47 -10.21 0.88
N GLU A 169 -17.54 -10.93 0.26
CA GLU A 169 -17.75 -11.61 -1.03
C GLU A 169 -18.86 -12.66 -0.92
N ASP A 170 -18.87 -13.45 0.16
CA ASP A 170 -19.90 -14.45 0.43
C ASP A 170 -21.27 -13.83 0.69
N TRP A 171 -21.33 -12.73 1.44
CA TRP A 171 -22.56 -11.96 1.66
C TRP A 171 -23.10 -11.42 0.33
N LYS A 172 -22.24 -10.80 -0.48
CA LYS A 172 -22.62 -10.25 -1.79
C LYS A 172 -23.16 -11.33 -2.73
N ARG A 173 -22.57 -12.53 -2.69
CA ARG A 173 -23.05 -13.67 -3.49
C ARG A 173 -24.45 -14.11 -3.06
N LYS A 174 -24.68 -14.27 -1.75
CA LYS A 174 -26.00 -14.63 -1.21
C LYS A 174 -27.06 -13.60 -1.55
N GLU A 175 -26.73 -12.31 -1.45
CA GLU A 175 -27.64 -11.21 -1.79
C GLU A 175 -28.01 -11.25 -3.28
N LEU A 176 -27.03 -11.48 -4.16
CA LEU A 176 -27.27 -11.60 -5.59
C LEU A 176 -28.14 -12.82 -5.94
N ASP A 177 -27.90 -13.95 -5.28
CA ASP A 177 -28.70 -15.16 -5.45
C ASP A 177 -30.15 -14.94 -4.99
N GLN A 178 -30.35 -14.26 -3.85
CA GLN A 178 -31.69 -13.91 -3.36
C GLN A 178 -32.42 -12.97 -4.31
N LEU A 179 -31.76 -11.92 -4.80
CA LEU A 179 -32.36 -10.98 -5.74
C LEU A 179 -32.72 -11.66 -7.06
N THR A 180 -31.85 -12.54 -7.54
CA THR A 180 -32.09 -13.33 -8.76
C THR A 180 -33.30 -14.25 -8.59
N GLU A 181 -33.44 -14.89 -7.44
CA GLU A 181 -34.59 -15.75 -7.13
C GLU A 181 -35.88 -14.96 -7.00
N GLN A 182 -35.85 -13.79 -6.35
CA GLN A 182 -37.00 -12.88 -6.27
C GLN A 182 -37.46 -12.43 -7.66
N HIS A 183 -36.52 -12.05 -8.54
CA HIS A 183 -36.82 -11.67 -9.92
C HIS A 183 -37.44 -12.84 -10.70
N LYS A 184 -36.92 -14.07 -10.57
CA LYS A 184 -37.51 -15.26 -11.21
C LYS A 184 -38.94 -15.49 -10.75
N GLN A 185 -39.22 -15.36 -9.45
CA GLN A 185 -40.55 -15.54 -8.89
C GLN A 185 -41.53 -14.47 -9.40
N GLU A 186 -41.08 -13.22 -9.53
CA GLU A 186 -41.92 -12.14 -10.05
C GLU A 186 -42.22 -12.33 -11.55
N ILE A 187 -41.22 -12.73 -12.35
CA ILE A 187 -41.42 -13.08 -13.76
C ILE A 187 -42.47 -14.20 -13.89
N ALA A 188 -42.32 -15.29 -13.12
CA ALA A 188 -43.27 -16.40 -13.14
C ALA A 188 -44.68 -15.99 -12.72
N ARG A 189 -44.80 -15.07 -11.75
CA ARG A 189 -46.09 -14.50 -11.31
C ARG A 189 -46.76 -13.68 -12.41
N VAL A 190 -46.00 -12.84 -13.11
CA VAL A 190 -46.50 -12.02 -14.23
C VAL A 190 -46.93 -12.92 -15.39
N GLU A 191 -46.14 -13.93 -15.75
CA GLU A 191 -46.49 -14.89 -16.80
C GLU A 191 -47.80 -15.62 -16.48
N LYS A 192 -47.98 -16.09 -15.24
CA LYS A 192 -49.22 -16.75 -14.80
C LYS A 192 -50.45 -15.83 -14.84
N LYS A 193 -50.29 -14.55 -14.48
CA LYS A 193 -51.38 -13.55 -14.60
C LYS A 193 -51.77 -13.35 -16.05
N LEU A 194 -50.79 -13.24 -16.95
CA LEU A 194 -51.05 -13.08 -18.38
C LEU A 194 -51.79 -14.29 -18.95
N GLU A 195 -51.36 -15.51 -18.63
CA GLU A 195 -52.06 -16.73 -19.05
C GLU A 195 -53.54 -16.71 -18.62
N GLY A 196 -53.81 -16.25 -17.39
CA GLY A 196 -55.17 -16.07 -16.89
C GLY A 196 -55.98 -15.07 -17.72
N ILE A 197 -55.41 -13.90 -18.02
CA ILE A 197 -56.07 -12.86 -18.83
C ILE A 197 -56.35 -13.37 -20.24
N VAL A 198 -55.36 -14.02 -20.88
CA VAL A 198 -55.51 -14.58 -22.24
C VAL A 198 -56.60 -15.64 -22.27
N ARG A 199 -56.67 -16.51 -21.25
CA ARG A 199 -57.72 -17.52 -21.12
C ARG A 199 -59.09 -16.88 -20.96
N GLU A 200 -59.24 -15.91 -20.05
CA GLU A 200 -60.52 -15.23 -19.81
C GLU A 200 -61.01 -14.48 -21.05
N MET A 201 -60.11 -13.79 -21.75
CA MET A 201 -60.40 -13.11 -23.02
C MET A 201 -60.79 -14.09 -24.12
N SER A 202 -60.12 -15.24 -24.21
CA SER A 202 -60.46 -16.29 -25.18
C SER A 202 -61.81 -16.93 -24.88
N GLU A 203 -62.15 -17.17 -23.61
CA GLU A 203 -63.45 -17.71 -23.20
C GLU A 203 -64.58 -16.70 -23.46
N LYS A 204 -64.39 -15.41 -23.15
CA LYS A 204 -65.35 -14.34 -23.49
C LYS A 204 -65.55 -14.23 -25.01
N ALA A 205 -64.47 -14.21 -25.78
CA ALA A 205 -64.55 -14.16 -27.24
C ALA A 205 -65.26 -15.39 -27.84
N SER A 206 -65.10 -16.57 -27.25
CA SER A 206 -65.77 -17.80 -27.69
C SER A 206 -67.28 -17.77 -27.40
N ARG A 207 -67.69 -17.26 -26.23
CA ARG A 207 -69.12 -17.07 -25.88
C ARG A 207 -69.79 -15.98 -26.72
N GLU A 208 -69.08 -14.89 -27.00
CA GLU A 208 -69.54 -13.86 -27.95
C GLU A 208 -69.66 -14.40 -29.38
N LEU A 209 -68.79 -15.33 -29.78
CA LEU A 209 -68.86 -16.04 -31.08
C LEU A 209 -70.04 -17.01 -31.18
N GLU A 210 -70.38 -17.72 -30.10
CA GLU A 210 -71.58 -18.60 -30.06
C GLU A 210 -72.89 -17.80 -30.06
N SER A 211 -72.90 -16.61 -29.47
CA SER A 211 -74.08 -15.74 -29.43
C SER A 211 -74.24 -14.84 -30.67
N ALA A 212 -73.17 -14.65 -31.46
CA ALA A 212 -73.19 -13.90 -32.71
C ALA A 212 -73.12 -14.83 -33.93
N GLY A 213 -74.29 -15.25 -34.41
CA GLY A 213 -74.43 -16.05 -35.63
C GLY A 213 -73.70 -15.44 -36.84
N GLU A 214 -73.00 -16.31 -37.58
CA GLU A 214 -72.47 -16.16 -38.93
C GLU A 214 -71.78 -14.82 -39.28
N SER A 215 -70.56 -14.62 -38.76
CA SER A 215 -69.49 -13.87 -39.46
C SER A 215 -68.11 -14.19 -38.89
N VAL A 216 -67.75 -15.47 -38.92
CA VAL A 216 -66.48 -16.04 -38.41
C VAL A 216 -65.23 -15.32 -38.94
N LYS A 217 -65.25 -14.83 -40.20
CA LYS A 217 -64.11 -14.15 -40.86
C LYS A 217 -63.74 -12.80 -40.25
N LYS A 218 -64.71 -12.02 -39.76
CA LYS A 218 -64.46 -10.68 -39.20
C LYS A 218 -63.89 -10.77 -37.78
N TYR A 219 -64.27 -11.81 -37.04
CA TYR A 219 -63.87 -12.04 -35.66
C TYR A 219 -62.56 -12.83 -35.52
N GLN A 220 -62.21 -13.74 -36.44
CA GLN A 220 -60.84 -14.31 -36.49
C GLN A 220 -59.76 -13.23 -36.59
N LYS A 221 -60.05 -12.15 -37.34
CA LYS A 221 -59.17 -10.98 -37.45
C LYS A 221 -59.08 -10.20 -36.13
N LYS A 222 -60.18 -10.09 -35.37
CA LYS A 222 -60.17 -9.50 -34.02
C LYS A 222 -59.40 -10.35 -33.01
N LEU A 223 -59.57 -11.67 -33.01
CA LEU A 223 -58.87 -12.57 -32.09
C LEU A 223 -57.36 -12.60 -32.35
N ALA A 224 -56.95 -12.57 -33.63
CA ALA A 224 -55.56 -12.43 -34.02
C ALA A 224 -54.98 -11.07 -33.56
N ASN A 225 -55.76 -9.99 -33.67
CA ASN A 225 -55.36 -8.68 -33.17
C ASN A 225 -55.23 -8.67 -31.64
N VAL A 226 -56.17 -9.25 -30.89
CA VAL A 226 -56.10 -9.33 -29.42
C VAL A 226 -54.90 -10.17 -28.97
N LYS A 227 -54.61 -11.29 -29.65
CA LYS A 227 -53.38 -12.07 -29.39
C LYS A 227 -52.10 -11.29 -29.71
N ALA A 228 -52.09 -10.54 -30.82
CA ALA A 228 -50.96 -9.70 -31.18
C ALA A 228 -50.77 -8.52 -30.23
N GLU A 229 -51.86 -7.97 -29.70
CA GLU A 229 -51.87 -6.86 -28.75
C GLU A 229 -51.44 -7.34 -27.35
N ALA A 230 -51.95 -8.49 -26.89
CA ALA A 230 -51.47 -9.15 -25.68
C ALA A 230 -49.99 -9.58 -25.79
N ALA A 231 -49.53 -10.02 -26.96
CA ALA A 231 -48.10 -10.33 -27.19
C ALA A 231 -47.22 -9.07 -27.18
N ARG A 232 -47.73 -7.93 -27.65
CA ARG A 232 -47.05 -6.63 -27.60
C ARG A 232 -47.06 -6.01 -26.20
N GLU A 233 -48.15 -6.17 -25.45
CA GLU A 233 -48.19 -5.77 -24.04
C GLU A 233 -47.23 -6.62 -23.22
N LEU A 234 -47.21 -7.94 -23.45
CA LEU A 234 -46.24 -8.84 -22.83
C LEU A 234 -44.80 -8.47 -23.18
N SER A 235 -44.51 -8.14 -24.45
CA SER A 235 -43.16 -7.71 -24.83
C SER A 235 -42.77 -6.40 -24.14
N ARG A 236 -43.70 -5.44 -24.02
CA ARG A 236 -43.48 -4.16 -23.33
C ARG A 236 -43.34 -4.31 -21.82
N GLU A 237 -44.03 -5.28 -21.23
CA GLU A 237 -43.98 -5.56 -19.80
C GLU A 237 -42.72 -6.38 -19.47
N LYS A 238 -42.32 -7.30 -20.37
CA LYS A 238 -41.00 -7.95 -20.33
C LYS A 238 -39.85 -6.95 -20.56
N GLU A 239 -39.98 -5.94 -21.40
CA GLU A 239 -39.00 -4.84 -21.53
C GLU A 239 -38.93 -3.94 -20.26
N LYS A 240 -39.98 -3.91 -19.43
CA LYS A 240 -39.98 -3.21 -18.14
C LYS A 240 -39.42 -4.05 -16.99
N ILE A 241 -39.45 -5.38 -17.12
CA ILE A 241 -39.00 -6.37 -16.12
C ILE A 241 -37.60 -6.91 -16.45
N GLU A 242 -37.20 -6.92 -17.72
CA GLU A 242 -35.79 -6.88 -18.06
C GLU A 242 -35.21 -5.72 -17.25
N PRO A 243 -34.14 -5.95 -16.47
CA PRO A 243 -33.47 -4.82 -15.89
C PRO A 243 -33.18 -3.94 -17.08
N THR A 244 -33.63 -2.70 -16.99
CA THR A 244 -32.84 -1.60 -17.47
C THR A 244 -31.43 -1.81 -16.92
N SER A 245 -30.65 -2.62 -17.65
CA SER A 245 -29.24 -2.41 -17.88
C SER A 245 -29.11 -1.16 -18.78
N LYS A 246 -29.83 -0.10 -18.40
CA LYS A 246 -29.15 1.09 -17.98
C LYS A 246 -28.45 0.75 -16.66
N LEU A 247 -27.31 0.04 -16.78
CA LEU A 247 -26.09 0.58 -16.17
C LEU A 247 -26.22 2.09 -16.33
N ALA A 248 -26.26 2.80 -15.21
CA ALA A 248 -26.60 4.21 -15.10
C ALA A 248 -26.29 5.00 -16.38
N PRO A 249 -27.13 5.97 -16.81
CA PRO A 249 -26.60 7.01 -17.67
C PRO A 249 -25.28 7.47 -17.04
N SER A 250 -24.18 7.15 -17.73
CA SER A 250 -22.97 7.93 -17.65
C SER A 250 -23.41 9.39 -17.60
N PRO A 251 -22.80 10.21 -16.73
CA PRO A 251 -23.22 11.59 -16.58
C PRO A 251 -23.29 12.25 -17.97
N ALA A 252 -24.45 12.86 -18.21
CA ALA A 252 -24.78 13.76 -19.31
C ALA A 252 -24.88 13.18 -20.72
N ALA A 253 -25.90 13.67 -21.41
CA ALA A 253 -26.08 13.61 -22.85
C ALA A 253 -24.75 13.86 -23.59
N LEU A 254 -24.49 13.08 -24.65
CA LEU A 254 -23.54 13.45 -25.70
C LEU A 254 -23.92 14.84 -26.21
N PRO A 255 -23.09 15.87 -25.96
CA PRO A 255 -23.09 17.03 -26.82
C PRO A 255 -22.51 16.60 -28.17
N ALA A 256 -22.84 17.40 -29.18
CA ALA A 256 -22.43 17.27 -30.57
C ALA A 256 -20.96 16.83 -30.77
N ARG A 257 -20.73 16.02 -31.82
CA ARG A 257 -19.44 15.72 -32.48
C ARG A 257 -18.21 15.89 -31.58
N ARG A 258 -17.78 14.79 -30.96
CA ARG A 258 -16.51 14.73 -30.22
C ARG A 258 -15.33 14.99 -31.18
N PRO A 259 -14.34 15.80 -30.80
CA PRO A 259 -13.16 16.04 -31.62
C PRO A 259 -12.35 14.75 -31.73
N LEU A 260 -12.11 14.31 -32.97
CA LEU A 260 -11.16 13.24 -33.26
C LEU A 260 -9.76 13.71 -32.85
N PRO A 261 -8.88 12.83 -32.34
CA PRO A 261 -7.52 13.22 -32.01
C PRO A 261 -6.77 13.67 -33.27
N GLU A 262 -6.36 14.94 -33.30
CA GLU A 262 -5.76 15.58 -34.48
C GLU A 262 -4.21 15.44 -34.52
N GLY A 263 -3.58 14.75 -33.56
CA GLY A 263 -2.12 14.55 -33.63
C GLY A 263 -1.48 13.76 -32.49
N GLU A 264 -0.21 13.39 -32.73
CA GLU A 264 0.67 12.69 -31.80
C GLU A 264 0.92 13.54 -30.54
N GLY A 265 1.04 12.89 -29.38
CA GLY A 265 1.26 13.55 -28.08
C GLY A 265 -0.01 13.99 -27.35
N GLN A 266 -1.19 13.83 -27.94
CA GLN A 266 -2.46 14.10 -27.25
C GLN A 266 -2.78 13.02 -26.23
N ARG A 267 -3.28 13.44 -25.05
CA ARG A 267 -3.81 12.52 -24.04
C ARG A 267 -5.22 12.11 -24.43
N VAL A 268 -5.40 10.80 -24.54
CA VAL A 268 -6.66 10.18 -24.90
C VAL A 268 -7.04 9.14 -23.87
N ARG A 269 -8.34 9.00 -23.65
CA ARG A 269 -8.91 7.87 -22.96
C ARG A 269 -9.30 6.83 -23.99
N VAL A 270 -8.81 5.61 -23.85
CA VAL A 270 -9.32 4.46 -24.59
C VAL A 270 -10.65 4.09 -23.97
N VAL A 271 -11.75 4.34 -24.70
CA VAL A 271 -13.11 4.22 -24.17
C VAL A 271 -13.42 2.78 -23.80
N SER A 272 -13.04 1.81 -24.65
CA SER A 272 -13.26 0.38 -24.42
C SER A 272 -12.56 -0.19 -23.18
N LEU A 273 -11.42 0.37 -22.79
CA LEU A 273 -10.58 -0.14 -21.70
C LEU A 273 -10.60 0.75 -20.45
N ALA A 274 -11.27 1.91 -20.52
CA ALA A 274 -11.29 2.93 -19.47
C ALA A 274 -9.91 3.36 -18.95
N VAL A 275 -8.86 3.20 -19.77
CA VAL A 275 -7.49 3.60 -19.47
C VAL A 275 -7.13 4.87 -20.20
N THR A 276 -6.27 5.69 -19.58
CA THR A 276 -5.74 6.91 -20.19
C THR A 276 -4.33 6.68 -20.68
N GLY A 277 -4.03 7.20 -21.87
CA GLY A 277 -2.72 7.10 -22.47
C GLY A 277 -2.44 8.28 -23.38
N THR A 278 -1.25 8.31 -23.95
CA THR A 278 -0.83 9.34 -24.89
C THR A 278 -0.67 8.73 -26.27
N ILE A 279 -1.20 9.39 -27.30
CA ILE A 279 -1.02 8.93 -28.68
C ILE A 279 0.45 9.03 -29.05
N ALA A 280 1.08 7.89 -29.36
CA ALA A 280 2.44 7.80 -29.86
C ALA A 280 2.49 7.99 -31.38
N SER A 281 1.51 7.45 -32.13
CA SER A 281 1.36 7.70 -33.56
C SER A 281 -0.07 7.39 -34.03
N ILE A 282 -0.49 7.99 -35.15
CA ILE A 282 -1.75 7.67 -35.84
C ILE A 282 -1.45 7.33 -37.29
N LYS A 283 -1.85 6.14 -37.75
CA LYS A 283 -1.71 5.71 -39.16
C LYS A 283 -2.94 4.92 -39.57
N ASP A 284 -3.46 5.21 -40.77
CA ASP A 284 -4.54 4.43 -41.41
C ASP A 284 -5.79 4.20 -40.52
N GLY A 285 -6.17 5.20 -39.72
CA GLY A 285 -7.35 5.12 -38.84
C GLY A 285 -7.14 4.33 -37.54
N GLU A 286 -5.92 3.84 -37.29
CA GLU A 286 -5.49 3.19 -36.05
C GLU A 286 -4.46 4.08 -35.34
N ALA A 287 -4.60 4.21 -34.03
CA ALA A 287 -3.72 4.98 -33.16
C ALA A 287 -2.96 4.05 -32.21
N GLU A 288 -1.64 4.23 -32.13
CA GLU A 288 -0.82 3.65 -31.08
C GLU A 288 -0.90 4.53 -29.84
N VAL A 289 -1.50 4.03 -28.77
CA VAL A 289 -1.65 4.69 -27.48
C VAL A 289 -0.69 4.08 -26.47
N LEU A 290 0.14 4.92 -25.88
CA LEU A 290 1.04 4.54 -24.79
C LEU A 290 0.31 4.70 -23.45
N VAL A 291 0.07 3.59 -22.76
CA VAL A 291 -0.53 3.53 -21.42
C VAL A 291 0.55 3.05 -20.46
N GLY A 292 1.14 3.99 -19.71
CA GLY A 292 2.33 3.72 -18.91
C GLY A 292 3.52 3.30 -19.79
N ASN A 293 4.00 2.06 -19.61
CA ASN A 293 5.09 1.48 -20.40
C ASN A 293 4.60 0.57 -21.55
N ILE A 294 3.28 0.42 -21.71
CA ILE A 294 2.67 -0.52 -22.65
C ILE A 294 2.16 0.25 -23.88
N LYS A 295 2.46 -0.26 -25.08
CA LYS A 295 1.93 0.27 -26.35
C LYS A 295 0.69 -0.53 -26.75
N LEU A 296 -0.44 0.15 -26.96
CA LEU A 296 -1.69 -0.43 -27.46
C LEU A 296 -2.04 0.15 -28.82
N ARG A 297 -2.54 -0.68 -29.75
CA ARG A 297 -3.15 -0.23 -31.01
C ARG A 297 -4.66 -0.26 -30.89
N ARG A 298 -5.31 0.85 -31.23
CA ARG A 298 -6.78 0.98 -31.19
C ARG A 298 -7.27 1.85 -32.35
N PRO A 299 -8.48 1.59 -32.87
CA PRO A 299 -9.14 2.49 -33.82
C PRO A 299 -9.28 3.88 -33.20
N VAL A 300 -9.14 4.91 -34.03
CA VAL A 300 -9.26 6.31 -33.59
C VAL A 300 -10.65 6.61 -32.98
N ASP A 301 -11.68 5.90 -33.41
CA ASP A 301 -13.06 6.02 -32.90
C ASP A 301 -13.24 5.50 -31.46
N ASP A 302 -12.30 4.68 -30.97
CA ASP A 302 -12.27 4.16 -29.59
C ASP A 302 -11.48 5.10 -28.64
N LEU A 303 -11.06 6.26 -29.13
CA LEU A 303 -10.27 7.24 -28.39
C LEU A 303 -11.05 8.53 -28.14
N GLU A 304 -11.00 9.01 -26.91
CA GLU A 304 -11.61 10.28 -26.53
C GLU A 304 -10.53 11.25 -26.01
N VAL A 305 -10.41 12.40 -26.68
CA VAL A 305 -9.45 13.45 -26.31
C VAL A 305 -9.84 14.05 -24.97
N ILE A 306 -8.89 14.08 -24.02
CA ILE A 306 -9.05 14.80 -22.76
C ILE A 306 -8.44 16.19 -22.96
N GLU A 307 -9.25 17.25 -22.92
CA GLU A 307 -8.75 18.63 -23.05
C GLU A 307 -7.77 18.97 -21.91
N ASN A 308 -6.58 19.41 -22.29
CA ASN A 308 -5.62 20.02 -21.36
C ASN A 308 -5.83 21.54 -21.36
N VAL A 309 -6.27 22.10 -20.23
CA VAL A 309 -6.19 23.55 -19.99
C VAL A 309 -4.86 23.87 -19.30
N GLY A 310 -4.01 24.68 -19.95
CA GLY A 310 -2.85 25.33 -19.33
C GLY A 310 -1.51 25.13 -20.06
N PRO A 311 -0.60 26.13 -20.05
CA PRO A 311 0.26 26.50 -21.17
C PRO A 311 1.51 25.62 -21.35
N LYS A 312 1.99 25.54 -22.59
CA LYS A 312 3.25 24.88 -22.97
C LYS A 312 4.47 25.75 -22.63
N LEU A 313 5.49 25.16 -22.01
CA LEU A 313 6.86 25.68 -21.90
C LEU A 313 7.90 24.53 -22.06
N PRO A 314 9.16 24.84 -22.42
CA PRO A 314 10.02 24.02 -23.30
C PRO A 314 10.84 22.91 -22.60
N GLN A 315 11.43 22.05 -23.45
CA GLN A 315 12.27 20.91 -23.10
C GLN A 315 13.49 21.30 -22.25
N HIS A 316 13.42 21.06 -20.94
CA HIS A 316 14.40 20.36 -20.09
C HIS A 316 13.71 20.11 -18.74
N VAL A 317 13.84 18.88 -18.24
CA VAL A 317 13.11 18.24 -17.13
C VAL A 317 12.78 19.17 -15.94
N GLN A 318 11.50 19.26 -15.55
CA GLN A 318 11.09 19.64 -14.19
C GLN A 318 10.01 18.67 -13.69
N LEU A 319 10.25 18.07 -12.52
CA LEU A 319 9.33 17.23 -11.78
C LEU A 319 8.19 18.10 -11.23
N ASN A 320 6.99 18.01 -11.79
CA ASN A 320 5.79 18.59 -11.18
C ASN A 320 5.21 17.60 -10.16
N ILE A 321 5.70 17.67 -8.92
CA ILE A 321 4.90 17.31 -7.76
C ILE A 321 3.84 18.41 -7.66
N THR A 322 2.57 18.08 -7.85
CA THR A 322 1.50 19.04 -7.60
C THR A 322 1.55 19.41 -6.12
N PRO A 323 1.95 20.63 -5.72
CA PRO A 323 2.00 21.00 -4.33
C PRO A 323 0.56 21.03 -3.84
N LYS A 324 0.28 20.27 -2.78
CA LYS A 324 -0.97 20.43 -2.06
C LYS A 324 -0.93 21.86 -1.49
N GLN A 325 -1.77 22.76 -1.99
CA GLN A 325 -1.84 24.12 -1.45
C GLN A 325 -2.19 24.03 0.04
N LEU A 326 -1.27 24.43 0.92
CA LEU A 326 -1.61 24.65 2.32
C LEU A 326 -2.62 25.80 2.38
N GLU A 327 -3.87 25.49 2.69
CA GLU A 327 -4.92 26.52 2.85
C GLU A 327 -4.60 27.49 4.01
N LYS A 328 -3.81 27.05 5.00
CA LYS A 328 -3.35 27.84 6.15
C LYS A 328 -1.96 27.41 6.60
N ALA A 329 -1.05 28.38 6.79
CA ALA A 329 0.27 28.18 7.40
C ALA A 329 0.20 28.03 8.94
N GLU A 330 -0.85 27.37 9.44
CA GLU A 330 -1.10 27.14 10.86
C GLU A 330 -1.76 25.78 11.08
N ILE A 331 -1.27 25.03 12.06
CA ILE A 331 -1.87 23.79 12.53
C ILE A 331 -2.25 23.89 14.01
N ASN A 332 -3.41 23.35 14.37
CA ASN A 332 -3.90 23.32 15.75
C ASN A 332 -3.88 21.88 16.28
N VAL A 333 -3.12 21.67 17.35
CA VAL A 333 -2.94 20.38 18.03
C VAL A 333 -3.44 20.43 19.48
N ILE A 334 -4.22 21.45 19.86
CA ILE A 334 -4.81 21.55 21.20
C ILE A 334 -5.75 20.36 21.45
N GLY A 335 -5.58 19.71 22.60
CA GLY A 335 -6.44 18.62 23.06
C GLY A 335 -6.02 17.23 22.59
N LEU A 336 -4.99 17.14 21.75
CA LEU A 336 -4.38 15.89 21.33
C LEU A 336 -3.39 15.37 22.38
N LYS A 337 -3.14 14.06 22.37
CA LYS A 337 -2.01 13.48 23.11
C LYS A 337 -0.69 13.89 22.45
N VAL A 338 0.41 13.78 23.21
CA VAL A 338 1.74 14.20 22.74
C VAL A 338 2.12 13.49 21.44
N ASP A 339 1.99 12.17 21.38
CA ASP A 339 2.41 11.39 20.20
C ASP A 339 1.56 11.75 18.96
N GLU A 340 0.24 11.85 19.12
CA GLU A 340 -0.69 12.26 18.05
C GLU A 340 -0.40 13.68 17.53
N ALA A 341 -0.05 14.59 18.43
CA ALA A 341 0.29 15.96 18.08
C ALA A 341 1.60 16.06 17.30
N LEU A 342 2.58 15.22 17.62
CA LEU A 342 3.86 15.18 16.91
C LEU A 342 3.69 14.62 15.49
N ASP A 343 2.94 13.53 15.31
CA ASP A 343 2.70 12.95 13.98
C ASP A 343 1.98 13.93 13.04
N ILE A 344 0.99 14.67 13.56
CA ILE A 344 0.26 15.67 12.77
C ILE A 344 1.14 16.88 12.46
N ALA A 345 1.98 17.31 13.41
CA ALA A 345 2.91 18.42 13.22
C ALA A 345 4.01 18.07 12.20
N ASP A 346 4.52 16.84 12.21
CA ASP A 346 5.55 16.33 11.29
C ASP A 346 5.08 16.40 9.84
N LYS A 347 3.92 15.79 9.58
CA LYS A 347 3.27 15.85 8.25
C LYS A 347 2.98 17.29 7.81
N PHE A 348 2.58 18.15 8.73
CA PHE A 348 2.32 19.56 8.43
C PHE A 348 3.58 20.33 8.06
N LEU A 349 4.73 20.06 8.70
CA LEU A 349 6.00 20.70 8.34
C LEU A 349 6.50 20.23 6.97
N ASP A 350 6.33 18.96 6.64
CA ASP A 350 6.67 18.44 5.31
C ASP A 350 5.82 19.08 4.20
N ASP A 351 4.50 19.12 4.41
CA ASP A 351 3.58 19.77 3.48
C ASP A 351 3.91 21.28 3.36
N ALA A 352 4.25 21.95 4.47
CA ALA A 352 4.64 23.37 4.48
C ALA A 352 5.97 23.64 3.77
N PHE A 353 6.95 22.75 3.93
CA PHE A 353 8.24 22.84 3.25
C PHE A 353 8.07 22.69 1.73
N LEU A 354 7.27 21.71 1.30
CA LEU A 354 6.94 21.52 -0.11
C LEU A 354 6.14 22.69 -0.69
N ALA A 355 5.27 23.31 0.10
CA ALA A 355 4.48 24.47 -0.29
C ALA A 355 5.25 25.81 -0.18
N GLN A 356 6.51 25.81 0.25
CA GLN A 356 7.31 27.00 0.56
C GLN A 356 6.59 27.98 1.51
N ALA A 357 5.76 27.45 2.41
CA ALA A 357 5.09 28.22 3.44
C ALA A 357 6.06 28.42 4.60
N ASN A 358 6.70 29.59 4.68
CA ASN A 358 7.66 29.94 5.72
C ASN A 358 7.47 31.40 6.13
N PRO A 359 7.21 31.74 7.41
CA PRO A 359 7.12 30.85 8.59
C PRO A 359 5.75 30.18 8.76
N VAL A 360 5.73 29.08 9.53
CA VAL A 360 4.49 28.38 9.92
C VAL A 360 4.25 28.40 11.43
N ARG A 361 2.99 28.13 11.83
CA ARG A 361 2.54 28.23 13.22
C ARG A 361 1.99 26.91 13.73
N ILE A 362 2.41 26.50 14.93
CA ILE A 362 1.89 25.32 15.64
C ILE A 362 1.21 25.78 16.91
N VAL A 363 -0.11 25.61 16.98
CA VAL A 363 -0.95 26.00 18.12
C VAL A 363 -1.15 24.79 19.03
N HIS A 364 -0.53 24.80 20.22
CA HIS A 364 -0.56 23.69 21.18
C HIS A 364 -1.20 24.06 22.53
N GLY A 365 -1.52 25.34 22.73
CA GLY A 365 -2.22 25.84 23.91
C GLY A 365 -1.32 26.00 25.13
N MET A 366 -1.85 26.61 26.20
CA MET A 366 -1.05 26.95 27.39
C MET A 366 -1.05 25.90 28.51
N GLY A 367 -1.87 24.84 28.40
CA GLY A 367 -2.27 23.90 29.46
C GLY A 367 -1.23 23.53 30.53
N THR A 368 -0.76 22.28 30.55
CA THR A 368 0.28 21.81 31.50
C THR A 368 1.69 22.06 30.99
N GLY A 369 1.85 22.54 29.76
CA GLY A 369 3.13 22.72 29.08
C GLY A 369 3.72 21.46 28.47
N ALA A 370 3.07 20.29 28.61
CA ALA A 370 3.55 19.02 28.07
C ALA A 370 3.70 19.03 26.54
N LEU A 371 2.66 19.47 25.81
CA LEU A 371 2.71 19.60 24.34
C LEU A 371 3.76 20.63 23.91
N ARG A 372 3.87 21.75 24.61
CA ARG A 372 4.87 22.78 24.34
C ARG A 372 6.29 22.23 24.43
N GLN A 373 6.58 21.48 25.50
CA GLN A 373 7.91 20.91 25.71
C GLN A 373 8.21 19.84 24.68
N ALA A 374 7.28 18.93 24.43
CA ALA A 374 7.45 17.86 23.44
C ALA A 374 7.66 18.41 22.02
N ILE A 375 6.86 19.40 21.60
CA ILE A 375 7.01 20.05 20.30
C ILE A 375 8.34 20.80 20.22
N ALA A 376 8.79 21.48 21.27
CA ALA A 376 10.08 22.18 21.27
C ALA A 376 11.28 21.20 21.16
N ASP A 377 11.24 20.10 21.91
CA ASP A 377 12.28 19.07 21.90
C ASP A 377 12.34 18.36 20.54
N TRP A 378 11.18 18.11 19.93
CA TRP A 378 11.07 17.55 18.59
C TRP A 378 11.55 18.51 17.49
N LEU A 379 11.14 19.78 17.53
CA LEU A 379 11.56 20.80 16.54
C LEU A 379 13.08 21.03 16.52
N THR A 380 13.78 20.82 17.64
CA THR A 380 15.24 20.94 17.70
C THR A 380 15.94 19.85 16.87
N LYS A 381 15.30 18.70 16.69
CA LYS A 381 15.84 17.56 15.94
C LYS A 381 15.33 17.48 14.50
N HIS A 382 14.36 18.30 14.13
CA HIS A 382 13.66 18.18 12.85
C HIS A 382 14.48 18.71 11.66
N PRO A 383 14.62 17.94 10.55
CA PRO A 383 15.54 18.28 9.45
C PRO A 383 15.15 19.55 8.69
N HIS A 384 13.85 19.85 8.58
CA HIS A 384 13.33 21.01 7.84
C HIS A 384 13.33 22.32 8.66
N VAL A 385 13.66 22.29 9.95
CA VAL A 385 13.56 23.46 10.83
C VAL A 385 14.89 24.21 10.90
N SER A 386 14.85 25.52 10.64
CA SER A 386 16.00 26.43 10.82
C SER A 386 16.03 26.99 12.24
N ARG A 387 14.91 27.57 12.69
CA ARG A 387 14.75 28.14 14.04
C ARG A 387 13.28 28.13 14.44
N PHE A 388 13.01 28.14 15.73
CA PHE A 388 11.65 28.28 16.26
C PHE A 388 11.62 29.17 17.50
N GLU A 389 10.51 29.88 17.70
CA GLU A 389 10.31 30.78 18.83
C GLU A 389 8.86 30.78 19.29
N SER A 390 8.61 31.19 20.53
CA SER A 390 7.23 31.39 20.99
C SER A 390 6.64 32.63 20.32
N ALA A 391 5.35 32.58 19.96
CA ALA A 391 4.69 33.71 19.33
C ALA A 391 4.65 34.95 20.27
N PRO A 392 4.57 36.17 19.71
CA PRO A 392 4.30 37.38 20.51
C PRO A 392 3.02 37.25 21.34
N HIS A 393 2.93 37.99 22.46
CA HIS A 393 1.76 37.96 23.34
C HIS A 393 0.44 38.34 22.62
N SER A 394 0.51 39.15 21.55
CA SER A 394 -0.63 39.52 20.70
C SER A 394 -1.12 38.40 19.78
N GLU A 395 -0.35 37.33 19.61
CA GLU A 395 -0.61 36.25 18.63
C GLU A 395 -0.66 34.85 19.27
N GLY A 396 -1.01 34.77 20.55
CA GLY A 396 -1.14 33.51 21.28
C GLY A 396 0.00 33.18 22.23
N GLY A 397 1.04 34.01 22.29
CA GLY A 397 2.08 33.96 23.32
C GLY A 397 2.74 32.58 23.46
N ARG A 398 2.82 32.08 24.70
CA ARG A 398 3.44 30.77 25.00
C ARG A 398 2.64 29.57 24.49
N GLY A 399 1.40 29.75 24.03
CA GLY A 399 0.56 28.67 23.50
C GLY A 399 0.73 28.41 22.01
N VAL A 400 1.59 29.18 21.33
CA VAL A 400 1.88 29.05 19.91
C VAL A 400 3.39 29.08 19.68
N THR A 401 3.87 28.17 18.86
CA THR A 401 5.26 28.13 18.41
C THR A 401 5.31 28.52 16.93
N ILE A 402 6.11 29.53 16.61
CA ILE A 402 6.40 29.95 15.24
C ILE A 402 7.67 29.23 14.79
N VAL A 403 7.60 28.56 13.64
CA VAL A 403 8.67 27.75 13.08
C VAL A 403 9.12 28.36 11.77
N THR A 404 10.40 28.66 11.67
CA THR A 404 11.05 29.07 10.41
C THR A 404 11.71 27.85 9.79
N LEU A 405 11.32 27.53 8.56
CA LEU A 405 11.87 26.41 7.80
C LEU A 405 13.20 26.79 7.14
N ARG A 406 14.02 25.79 6.81
CA ARG A 406 15.26 25.96 6.04
C ARG A 406 14.93 26.26 4.57
N ASP A 407 15.84 26.95 3.89
CA ASP A 407 15.75 27.26 2.45
C ASP A 407 16.11 26.07 1.56
#